data_AF-A0A2R6ABG2-F1
#
_entry.id   AF-A0A2R6ABG2-F1
#
_cell.length_a   1.000
_cell.length_b   1.000
_cell.length_c   1.000
_cell.angle_alpha   90.00
_cell.angle_beta   90.00
_cell.angle_gamma   90.00
#
_symmetry.space_group_name_H-M   'P 1'
#
loop_
_entity.id
_entity.type
_entity.pdbx_description
1 polymer ?
#
loop_
_entity_poly.entity_id
_entity_poly.type
_entity_poly.pdbx_seq_one_letter_code
_entity_poly.pdbx_strand_id
1 'polypeptide(L)'
;MSGCALIKDHRVFSVLRSYSLEHELGDELLPLLLAHRDVVNRILEELWSHIEWKKRKLPGKKQWRLLPKYKVDIHSKEYKKKLRDSLLQEWPYAAHWVDSAIKTAYSIFKSWRKTMLKETG
;
A
#
# COMPACT_ATOMS: atom_id res chain seq x y z
N MET A 1 59.58 -15.18 30.49
CA MET A 1 58.71 -16.28 30.96
C MET A 1 57.28 -15.78 30.90
N SER A 2 56.57 -16.08 29.81
CA SER A 2 55.59 -17.17 29.70
C SER A 2 54.32 -16.94 30.52
N GLY A 3 53.18 -16.83 29.83
CA GLY A 3 51.86 -16.93 30.43
C GLY A 3 50.72 -16.35 29.58
N CYS A 4 50.41 -17.01 28.47
CA CYS A 4 49.22 -16.76 27.65
C CYS A 4 48.02 -17.53 28.21
N ALA A 5 46.84 -16.89 28.35
CA ALA A 5 45.51 -17.53 28.33
C ALA A 5 44.45 -16.41 28.21
N LEU A 6 43.80 -16.20 27.06
CA LEU A 6 42.62 -16.88 26.50
C LEU A 6 41.38 -15.97 26.57
N ILE A 7 40.88 -15.65 25.38
CA ILE A 7 39.78 -14.74 25.04
C ILE A 7 38.44 -15.31 25.57
N LYS A 8 37.61 -14.44 26.17
CA LYS A 8 36.16 -14.66 26.28
C LYS A 8 35.41 -13.43 25.75
N ASP A 9 34.60 -13.70 24.73
CA ASP A 9 33.53 -12.88 24.15
C ASP A 9 33.12 -11.61 24.92
N HIS A 10 33.34 -10.46 24.29
CA HIS A 10 32.63 -9.23 24.62
C HIS A 10 31.76 -8.82 23.43
N ARG A 11 30.48 -9.17 23.50
CA ARG A 11 29.43 -8.52 22.69
C ARG A 11 29.42 -7.04 23.04
N VAL A 12 29.99 -6.21 22.17
CA VAL A 12 29.76 -4.77 22.20
C VAL A 12 28.33 -4.52 21.72
N PHE A 13 27.37 -4.50 22.65
CA PHE A 13 26.09 -3.87 22.39
C PHE A 13 26.35 -2.36 22.36
N SER A 14 26.48 -1.80 21.15
CA SER A 14 26.42 -0.35 20.99
C SER A 14 25.06 0.12 21.49
N VAL A 15 25.04 0.87 22.59
CA VAL A 15 23.83 1.47 23.17
C VAL A 15 23.20 2.36 22.10
N LEU A 16 22.05 1.94 21.57
CA LEU A 16 21.27 2.71 20.62
C LEU A 16 20.62 3.86 21.40
N ARG A 17 21.21 5.06 21.35
CA ARG A 17 20.60 6.25 21.93
C ARG A 17 19.42 6.66 21.05
N SER A 18 18.21 6.36 21.51
CA SER A 18 17.01 7.03 21.02
C SER A 18 16.92 8.39 21.71
N TYR A 19 17.14 9.46 20.96
CA TYR A 19 16.86 10.82 21.43
C TYR A 19 15.37 11.09 21.18
N SER A 20 14.60 11.36 22.23
CA SER A 20 13.28 11.97 22.07
C SER A 20 13.50 13.44 21.72
N LEU A 21 13.42 13.76 20.43
CA LEU A 21 13.34 15.15 19.97
C LEU A 21 11.88 15.59 20.13
N GLU A 22 11.63 16.57 20.98
CA GLU A 22 10.38 17.32 20.92
C GLU A 22 10.40 18.11 19.60
N HIS A 23 9.56 17.69 18.65
CA HIS A 23 9.29 18.44 17.43
C HIS A 23 7.88 19.01 17.54
N GLU A 24 7.69 20.26 17.13
CA GLU A 24 6.38 20.83 16.82
C GLU A 24 5.85 20.21 15.50
N LEU A 25 5.77 18.87 15.47
CA LEU A 25 5.61 18.02 14.28
C LEU A 25 4.23 18.16 13.61
N GLY A 26 3.27 18.83 14.26
CA GLY A 26 1.88 18.93 13.80
C GLY A 26 1.76 19.69 12.48
N ASP A 27 2.43 20.84 12.37
CA ASP A 27 2.34 21.71 11.19
C ASP A 27 3.21 21.21 10.03
N GLU A 28 4.31 20.50 10.31
CA GLU A 28 5.21 19.95 9.30
C GLU A 28 4.74 18.60 8.72
N LEU A 29 4.08 17.77 9.53
CA LEU A 29 3.66 16.43 9.12
C LEU A 29 2.28 16.42 8.45
N LEU A 30 1.39 17.33 8.82
CA LEU A 30 0.04 17.41 8.27
C LEU A 30 0.03 17.49 6.73
N PRO A 31 0.87 18.33 6.07
CA PRO A 31 0.95 18.36 4.61
C PRO A 31 1.29 16.99 3.99
N LEU A 32 2.23 16.24 4.59
CA LEU A 32 2.59 14.90 4.12
C LEU A 32 1.42 13.91 4.28
N LEU A 33 0.73 13.95 5.41
CA LEU A 33 -0.41 13.05 5.68
C LEU A 33 -1.57 13.32 4.73
N LEU A 34 -1.86 14.60 4.46
CA LEU A 34 -2.89 15.00 3.50
C LEU A 34 -2.50 14.56 2.09
N ALA A 35 -1.27 14.84 1.65
CA ALA A 35 -0.79 14.42 0.34
C ALA A 35 -0.82 12.89 0.20
N HIS A 36 -0.43 12.14 1.24
CA HIS A 36 -0.47 10.68 1.24
C HIS A 36 -1.90 10.14 1.12
N ARG A 37 -2.83 10.69 1.90
CA ARG A 37 -4.26 10.36 1.81
C ARG A 37 -4.80 10.63 0.40
N ASP A 38 -4.45 11.77 -0.18
CA ASP A 38 -4.95 12.18 -1.49
C ASP A 38 -4.42 11.26 -2.60
N VAL A 39 -3.15 10.84 -2.52
CA VAL A 39 -2.60 9.81 -3.42
C VAL A 39 -3.32 8.48 -3.25
N VAL A 40 -3.59 8.03 -2.02
CA VAL A 40 -4.37 6.80 -1.79
C VAL A 40 -5.75 6.91 -2.44
N ASN A 41 -6.46 8.02 -2.24
CA ASN A 41 -7.79 8.24 -2.83
C ASN A 41 -7.75 8.26 -4.35
N ARG A 42 -6.79 8.97 -4.96
CA ARG A 42 -6.60 9.01 -6.42
C ARG A 42 -6.36 7.62 -7.00
N ILE A 43 -5.58 6.78 -6.32
CA ILE A 43 -5.37 5.39 -6.75
C ILE A 43 -6.67 4.59 -6.66
N LEU A 44 -7.45 4.75 -5.58
CA LEU A 44 -8.74 4.07 -5.45
C LEU A 44 -9.70 4.50 -6.58
N GLU A 45 -9.84 5.80 -6.84
CA GLU A 45 -10.67 6.31 -7.94
C GLU A 45 -10.27 5.73 -9.30
N GLU A 46 -8.97 5.73 -9.59
CA GLU A 46 -8.41 5.12 -10.80
C GLU A 46 -8.79 3.63 -10.90
N LEU A 47 -8.54 2.84 -9.84
CA LEU A 47 -8.89 1.41 -9.81
C LEU A 47 -10.39 1.17 -9.98
N TRP A 48 -11.24 2.02 -9.38
CA TRP A 48 -12.69 1.94 -9.50
C TRP A 48 -13.19 2.26 -10.90
N SER A 49 -12.56 3.22 -11.60
CA SER A 49 -12.91 3.61 -12.97
C SER A 49 -12.79 2.45 -13.99
N HIS A 50 -11.89 1.51 -13.69
CA HIS A 50 -11.65 0.29 -14.48
C HIS A 50 -12.63 -0.84 -14.18
N ILE A 51 -13.61 -0.66 -13.29
CA ILE A 51 -14.64 -1.67 -13.00
C ILE A 51 -15.78 -1.57 -14.01
N GLU A 52 -16.18 -2.73 -14.53
CA GLU A 52 -17.45 -2.96 -15.21
C GLU A 52 -18.31 -3.93 -14.42
N TRP A 53 -19.61 -3.69 -14.43
CA TRP A 53 -20.59 -4.57 -13.80
C TRP A 53 -21.18 -5.52 -14.83
N LYS A 54 -20.86 -6.81 -14.72
CA LYS A 54 -21.43 -7.85 -15.60
C LYS A 54 -22.51 -8.64 -14.86
N LYS A 55 -23.71 -8.69 -15.43
CA LYS A 55 -24.79 -9.55 -14.94
C LYS A 55 -24.41 -11.02 -15.17
N ARG A 56 -24.35 -11.81 -14.11
CA ARG A 56 -24.14 -13.25 -14.15
C ARG A 56 -25.17 -13.98 -13.29
N LYS A 57 -25.62 -15.12 -13.78
CA LYS A 57 -26.44 -16.05 -13.00
C LYS A 57 -25.51 -16.83 -12.07
N LEU A 58 -25.89 -16.95 -10.79
CA LEU A 58 -25.11 -17.75 -9.86
C LEU A 58 -25.33 -19.24 -10.15
N PRO A 59 -24.26 -20.05 -10.17
CA PRO A 59 -24.39 -21.49 -10.35
C PRO A 59 -25.24 -22.04 -9.20
N GLY A 60 -26.29 -22.80 -9.53
CA GLY A 60 -27.18 -23.42 -8.54
C GLY A 60 -28.26 -22.51 -7.91
N LYS A 61 -28.29 -21.20 -8.20
CA LYS A 61 -29.34 -20.29 -7.70
C LYS A 61 -30.15 -19.66 -8.85
N LYS A 62 -31.42 -19.33 -8.60
CA LYS A 62 -32.29 -18.62 -9.57
C LYS A 62 -32.00 -17.10 -9.63
N GLN A 63 -31.05 -16.60 -8.84
CA GLN A 63 -30.73 -15.18 -8.72
C GLN A 63 -29.68 -14.73 -9.75
N TRP A 64 -29.88 -13.51 -10.28
CA TRP A 64 -28.89 -12.79 -11.08
C TRP A 64 -28.15 -11.77 -10.22
N ARG A 65 -26.85 -11.61 -10.44
CA ARG A 65 -26.04 -10.61 -9.74
C ARG A 65 -25.10 -9.86 -10.67
N LEU A 66 -24.77 -8.64 -10.29
CA LEU A 66 -23.75 -7.84 -10.94
C LEU A 66 -22.39 -8.16 -10.31
N LEU A 67 -21.47 -8.69 -11.12
CA LEU A 67 -20.11 -9.00 -10.69
C LEU A 67 -19.12 -8.00 -11.30
N PRO A 68 -18.18 -7.47 -10.51
CA PRO A 68 -17.17 -6.57 -11.02
C PRO A 68 -16.19 -7.34 -11.92
N LYS A 69 -15.93 -6.79 -13.11
CA LYS A 69 -14.92 -7.22 -14.08
C LYS A 69 -14.00 -6.04 -14.34
N TYR A 70 -12.71 -6.29 -14.55
CA TYR A 70 -11.78 -5.24 -14.95
C TYR A 70 -11.77 -5.03 -16.46
N LYS A 71 -11.76 -3.76 -16.88
CA LYS A 71 -11.55 -3.33 -18.27
C LYS A 71 -10.12 -3.56 -18.74
N VAL A 72 -9.18 -3.30 -17.83
CA VAL A 72 -7.74 -3.34 -18.05
C VAL A 72 -7.12 -4.31 -17.05
N ASP A 73 -5.98 -4.90 -17.40
CA ASP A 73 -5.19 -5.66 -16.43
C ASP A 73 -4.48 -4.73 -15.44
N ILE A 74 -5.22 -4.32 -14.41
CA ILE A 74 -4.74 -3.51 -13.29
C ILE A 74 -3.65 -4.20 -12.44
N HIS A 75 -3.41 -5.50 -12.65
CA HIS A 75 -2.39 -6.26 -11.92
C HIS A 75 -1.08 -6.40 -12.70
N SER A 76 -1.08 -6.05 -13.99
CA SER A 76 0.10 -6.07 -14.83
C SER A 76 1.22 -5.17 -14.27
N LYS A 77 2.47 -5.59 -14.48
CA LYS A 77 3.65 -4.81 -14.09
C LYS A 77 3.68 -3.46 -14.79
N GLU A 78 3.31 -3.43 -16.08
CA GLU A 78 3.29 -2.22 -16.90
C GLU A 78 2.27 -1.21 -16.39
N TYR A 79 1.05 -1.66 -16.06
CA TYR A 79 0.03 -0.78 -15.49
C TYR A 79 0.49 -0.15 -14.18
N LYS A 80 1.01 -0.97 -13.26
CA LYS A 80 1.51 -0.48 -11.96
C LYS A 80 2.67 0.51 -12.13
N LYS A 81 3.57 0.26 -13.09
CA LYS A 81 4.65 1.18 -13.42
C LYS A 81 4.11 2.51 -13.93
N LYS A 82 3.21 2.50 -14.92
CA LYS A 82 2.59 3.71 -15.47
C LYS A 82 1.84 4.52 -14.41
N LEU A 83 1.07 3.84 -13.55
CA LEU A 83 0.38 4.46 -12.42
C LEU A 83 1.36 5.09 -11.44
N ARG A 84 2.44 4.39 -11.09
CA ARG A 84 3.47 4.94 -10.19
C ARG A 84 4.16 6.16 -10.81
N ASP A 85 4.54 6.06 -12.07
CA ASP A 85 5.25 7.13 -12.78
C ASP A 85 4.36 8.39 -12.87
N SER A 86 3.04 8.25 -13.12
CA SER A 86 2.12 9.39 -13.13
C SER A 86 1.92 10.02 -11.76
N LEU A 87 1.87 9.23 -10.69
CA LEU A 87 1.76 9.73 -9.32
C LEU A 87 3.00 10.49 -8.86
N LEU A 88 4.18 10.15 -9.39
CA LEU A 88 5.44 10.80 -9.02
C LEU A 88 5.69 12.14 -9.69
N GLN A 89 5.02 12.45 -10.80
CA GLN A 89 5.24 13.70 -11.55
C GLN A 89 4.95 14.96 -10.73
N GLU A 90 4.01 14.89 -9.80
CA GLU A 90 3.54 16.02 -8.97
C GLU A 90 3.82 15.78 -7.48
N TRP A 91 4.70 14.84 -7.14
CA TRP A 91 4.91 14.39 -5.76
C TRP A 91 6.11 15.09 -5.09
N PRO A 92 5.91 15.91 -4.04
CA PRO A 92 6.98 16.70 -3.45
C PRO A 92 7.78 15.95 -2.36
N TYR A 93 7.38 14.73 -1.98
CA TYR A 93 8.00 13.96 -0.90
C TYR A 93 8.79 12.74 -1.42
N ALA A 94 9.39 11.98 -0.51
CA ALA A 94 10.11 10.75 -0.87
C ALA A 94 9.19 9.74 -1.60
N ALA A 95 9.72 9.12 -2.66
CA ALA A 95 8.96 8.22 -3.53
C ALA A 95 8.37 6.99 -2.80
N HIS A 96 8.99 6.55 -1.70
CA HIS A 96 8.50 5.39 -0.95
C HIS A 96 7.12 5.63 -0.32
N TRP A 97 6.71 6.89 -0.11
CA TRP A 97 5.36 7.23 0.33
C TRP A 97 4.31 6.90 -0.72
N VAL A 98 4.61 7.12 -2.01
CA VAL A 98 3.77 6.69 -3.13
C VAL A 98 3.71 5.17 -3.20
N ASP A 99 4.86 4.50 -3.03
CA ASP A 99 4.90 3.03 -3.02
C ASP A 99 4.05 2.42 -1.90
N SER A 100 4.06 3.06 -0.72
CA SER A 100 3.19 2.69 0.40
C SER A 100 1.71 2.95 0.09
N ALA A 101 1.38 4.11 -0.51
CA ALA A 101 0.01 4.44 -0.92
C ALA A 101 -0.57 3.43 -1.91
N ILE A 102 0.23 3.00 -2.91
CA ILE A 102 -0.14 1.95 -3.87
C ILE A 102 -0.43 0.64 -3.13
N LYS A 103 0.44 0.21 -2.22
CA LYS A 103 0.21 -1.02 -1.44
C LYS A 103 -1.10 -0.95 -0.65
N THR A 104 -1.35 0.18 0.02
CA THR A 104 -2.56 0.43 0.81
C THR A 104 -3.81 0.37 -0.06
N ALA A 105 -3.85 1.12 -1.17
CA ALA A 105 -5.00 1.17 -2.06
C ALA A 105 -5.34 -0.20 -2.67
N TYR A 106 -4.34 -0.96 -3.13
CA TYR A 106 -4.56 -2.32 -3.64
C TYR A 106 -5.06 -3.29 -2.56
N SER A 107 -4.62 -3.14 -1.30
CA SER A 107 -5.09 -3.95 -0.18
C SER A 107 -6.56 -3.69 0.14
N ILE A 108 -6.95 -2.41 0.20
CA ILE A 108 -8.34 -1.96 0.38
C ILE A 108 -9.20 -2.54 -0.75
N PHE A 109 -8.77 -2.34 -2.00
CA PHE A 109 -9.52 -2.79 -3.18
C PHE A 109 -9.71 -4.31 -3.23
N LYS A 110 -8.65 -5.06 -2.91
CA LYS A 110 -8.69 -6.53 -2.81
C LYS A 110 -9.69 -6.98 -1.75
N SER A 111 -9.69 -6.33 -0.59
CA SER A 111 -10.58 -6.66 0.53
C SER A 111 -12.04 -6.39 0.16
N TRP A 112 -12.33 -5.22 -0.41
CA TRP A 112 -13.65 -4.87 -0.94
C TRP A 112 -14.18 -5.92 -1.93
N ARG A 113 -13.37 -6.29 -2.94
CA ARG A 113 -13.77 -7.28 -3.94
C ARG A 113 -14.06 -8.64 -3.30
N LYS A 114 -13.26 -9.05 -2.32
CA LYS A 114 -13.47 -10.32 -1.59
C LYS A 114 -14.81 -10.31 -0.86
N THR A 115 -15.19 -9.21 -0.22
CA THR A 115 -16.48 -9.06 0.45
C THR A 115 -17.64 -9.16 -0.54
N MET A 116 -17.59 -8.42 -1.66
CA MET A 116 -18.62 -8.47 -2.71
C MET A 116 -18.81 -9.87 -3.30
N LEU A 117 -17.72 -10.62 -3.49
CA LEU A 117 -17.77 -11.98 -4.01
C LEU A 117 -18.21 -13.02 -2.96
N LYS A 118 -17.92 -12.78 -1.67
CA LYS A 118 -18.32 -13.67 -0.57
C LYS A 118 -19.80 -13.58 -0.23
N GLU A 119 -20.37 -12.38 -0.21
CA GLU A 119 -21.84 -12.19 -0.07
C GLU A 119 -22.63 -12.82 -1.24
N THR A 120 -21.93 -13.32 -2.25
CA THR A 120 -22.44 -13.89 -3.48
C THR A 120 -22.37 -15.43 -3.52
N GLY A 121 -21.68 -16.09 -2.57
CA GLY A 121 -21.67 -17.56 -2.38
C GLY A 121 -22.78 -18.03 -1.45
#